data_AF-A0A2R8AA01-F1
#
_entry.id   AF-A0A2R8AA01-F1
#
_cell.length_a   1.000
_cell.length_b   1.000
_cell.length_c   1.000
_cell.angle_alpha   90.00
_cell.angle_beta   90.00
_cell.angle_gamma   90.00
#
_symmetry.space_group_name_H-M   'P 1'
#
loop_
_entity.id
_entity.type
_entity.pdbx_description
1 polymer ?
#
loop_
_entity_poly.entity_id
_entity_poly.type
_entity_poly.pdbx_seq_one_letter_code
_entity_poly.pdbx_strand_id
1 'polypeptide(L)'
;MTPDELEDWLQDKPQEFAIAMAFRSAARVLPELVHDKHAWSKRLTLQSFRCLLISSVAALGSTDDIIRHCADSAAHSVHSAALSARSAAFSAHSARSAALSAAHSAASASAFSADSADSADSADSADSADSAAALSAASAALSARSAALSADCAALSSTSAEEAVAWLLAMPIWPRDRKDVMGWPEARKTLEDWPGFTFWLTWYDVLITGTEQDWDLLRQIALIDPYIWDAKDGPEQVAREIERLQLERFESAIADIPEVVAAKATSALRPKVQQVTKTGVLVNAIETVERTAARLAATTCNSINDFEDIDEARKTALSRTDSATVCPLRIYSDFEAAVSLCDRFVEDHSIRLAEEDAKKLLRAVDDFKAALARGMEDISADFPEVKKRRDIRNGFRLSELTSSAVAAFAQNWAAIRSKFAQEAAEEGDRALAHIQDGSKATEVQKRQGIQVLAERLFAFGKRAHSGAVSGFSTYGLWQAIWLIFG
;
A
#
# COMPACT_ATOMS: atom_id res chain seq x y z
N MET A 1 24.32 -11.82 -5.00
CA MET A 1 25.47 -10.95 -4.67
C MET A 1 25.99 -11.34 -3.30
N THR A 2 27.25 -11.75 -3.19
CA THR A 2 27.95 -12.03 -1.92
C THR A 2 28.40 -10.71 -1.27
N PRO A 3 28.83 -10.71 0.02
CA PRO A 3 29.41 -9.53 0.65
C PRO A 3 30.63 -8.97 -0.09
N ASP A 4 31.53 -9.85 -0.57
CA ASP A 4 32.72 -9.44 -1.32
C ASP A 4 32.34 -8.79 -2.67
N GLU A 5 31.36 -9.37 -3.38
CA GLU A 5 30.85 -8.79 -4.63
C GLU A 5 30.17 -7.42 -4.40
N LEU A 6 29.52 -7.23 -3.24
CA LEU A 6 28.95 -5.94 -2.86
C LEU A 6 30.04 -4.91 -2.58
N GLU A 7 31.08 -5.29 -1.84
CA GLU A 7 32.21 -4.43 -1.52
C GLU A 7 32.90 -3.95 -2.81
N ASP A 8 33.22 -4.88 -3.71
CA ASP A 8 33.79 -4.56 -5.02
C ASP A 8 32.87 -3.66 -5.84
N TRP A 9 31.55 -3.89 -5.82
CA TRP A 9 30.59 -3.04 -6.53
C TRP A 9 30.54 -1.61 -5.99
N LEU A 10 30.73 -1.41 -4.69
CA LEU A 10 30.66 -0.10 -4.03
C LEU A 10 31.93 0.76 -4.19
N GLN A 11 33.09 0.18 -4.50
CA GLN A 11 34.37 0.91 -4.58
C GLN A 11 34.32 2.12 -5.54
N ASP A 12 33.57 1.99 -6.63
CA ASP A 12 33.50 2.98 -7.70
C ASP A 12 32.22 3.83 -7.64
N LYS A 13 31.43 3.71 -6.57
CA LYS A 13 30.10 4.34 -6.44
C LYS A 13 30.12 5.56 -5.53
N PRO A 14 29.18 6.50 -5.71
CA PRO A 14 28.95 7.57 -4.76
C PRO A 14 28.67 7.03 -3.35
N GLN A 15 29.11 7.74 -2.31
CA GLN A 15 28.96 7.33 -0.92
C GLN A 15 27.48 7.15 -0.54
N GLU A 16 26.60 7.95 -1.14
CA GLU A 16 25.15 7.92 -0.97
C GLU A 16 24.56 6.55 -1.30
N PHE A 17 25.15 5.81 -2.25
CA PHE A 17 24.71 4.45 -2.61
C PHE A 17 24.94 3.50 -1.45
N ALA A 18 26.13 3.54 -0.84
CA ALA A 18 26.45 2.71 0.31
C ALA A 18 25.52 3.03 1.50
N ILE A 19 25.24 4.31 1.76
CA ILE A 19 24.35 4.73 2.85
C ILE A 19 22.92 4.26 2.60
N ALA A 20 22.37 4.45 1.39
CA ALA A 20 21.02 4.01 1.03
C ALA A 20 20.86 2.49 1.17
N MET A 21 21.87 1.72 0.73
CA MET A 21 21.87 0.26 0.85
C MET A 21 21.98 -0.21 2.30
N ALA A 22 22.83 0.44 3.10
CA ALA A 22 22.95 0.16 4.52
C ALA A 22 21.64 0.43 5.26
N PHE A 23 21.00 1.59 5.00
CA PHE A 23 19.68 1.94 5.53
C PHE A 23 18.65 0.86 5.19
N ARG A 24 18.50 0.49 3.91
CA ARG A 24 17.48 -0.49 3.49
C ARG A 24 17.73 -1.87 4.09
N SER A 25 18.99 -2.28 4.18
CA SER A 25 19.37 -3.55 4.82
C SER A 25 19.04 -3.55 6.32
N ALA A 26 19.33 -2.45 7.02
CA ALA A 26 18.99 -2.28 8.42
C ALA A 26 17.47 -2.19 8.66
N ALA A 27 16.74 -1.51 7.78
CA ALA A 27 15.27 -1.42 7.85
C ALA A 27 14.63 -2.82 7.76
N ARG A 28 15.12 -3.68 6.86
CA ARG A 28 14.61 -5.07 6.68
C ARG A 28 14.76 -5.96 7.91
N VAL A 29 15.71 -5.67 8.80
CA VAL A 29 15.93 -6.45 10.03
C VAL A 29 15.32 -5.80 11.28
N LEU A 30 14.78 -4.58 11.15
CA LEU A 30 14.17 -3.86 12.25
C LEU A 30 13.00 -4.63 12.93
N PRO A 31 12.09 -5.30 12.20
CA PRO A 31 10.99 -6.00 12.86
C PRO A 31 11.46 -7.11 13.79
N GLU A 32 12.46 -7.89 13.38
CA GLU A 32 13.07 -8.94 14.20
C GLU A 32 13.69 -8.36 15.49
N LEU A 33 14.30 -7.18 15.37
CA LEU A 33 14.85 -6.45 16.52
C LEU A 33 13.76 -6.01 17.50
N VAL A 34 12.60 -5.57 17.00
CA VAL A 34 11.48 -5.12 17.83
C VAL A 34 10.71 -6.28 18.44
N HIS A 35 10.65 -7.42 17.73
CA HIS A 35 9.89 -8.59 18.15
C HIS A 35 10.48 -9.28 19.39
N ASP A 36 11.80 -9.24 19.59
CA ASP A 36 12.45 -9.83 20.76
C ASP A 36 12.15 -9.02 22.04
N LYS A 37 11.00 -9.33 22.65
CA LYS A 37 10.45 -8.69 23.86
C LYS A 37 11.38 -8.76 25.06
N HIS A 38 12.33 -9.70 25.09
CA HIS A 38 13.23 -9.91 26.22
C HIS A 38 14.52 -9.10 26.10
N ALA A 39 14.91 -8.71 24.88
CA ALA A 39 16.18 -8.02 24.64
C ALA A 39 16.05 -6.49 24.50
N TRP A 40 14.87 -5.96 24.14
CA TRP A 40 14.76 -4.56 23.70
C TRP A 40 13.91 -3.68 24.63
N SER A 41 14.49 -2.55 25.04
CA SER A 41 13.78 -1.48 25.73
C SER A 41 13.18 -0.50 24.72
N LYS A 42 12.08 0.18 25.10
CA LYS A 42 11.47 1.28 24.32
C LYS A 42 12.52 2.29 23.83
N ARG A 43 13.49 2.63 24.70
CA ARG A 43 14.57 3.56 24.39
C ARG A 43 15.47 3.03 23.28
N LEU A 44 15.90 1.77 23.37
CA LEU A 44 16.79 1.19 22.36
C LEU A 44 16.08 1.08 20.99
N THR A 45 14.80 0.71 20.99
CA THR A 45 13.98 0.69 19.77
C THR A 45 13.86 2.08 19.15
N LEU A 46 13.57 3.12 19.96
CA LEU A 46 13.53 4.50 19.47
C LEU A 46 14.86 4.94 18.84
N GLN A 47 15.98 4.58 19.46
CA GLN A 47 17.30 4.90 18.91
C GLN A 47 17.59 4.16 17.60
N SER A 48 17.11 2.91 17.44
CA SER A 48 17.18 2.22 16.14
C SER A 48 16.39 2.95 15.06
N PHE A 49 15.15 3.38 15.36
CA PHE A 49 14.34 4.19 14.45
C PHE A 49 15.04 5.50 14.08
N ARG A 50 15.62 6.19 15.06
CA ARG A 50 16.41 7.41 14.84
C ARG A 50 17.59 7.16 13.90
N CYS A 51 18.37 6.11 14.12
CA CYS A 51 19.52 5.78 13.28
C CYS A 51 19.12 5.49 11.84
N LEU A 52 18.02 4.74 11.66
CA LEU A 52 17.47 4.46 10.35
C LEU A 52 17.00 5.73 9.64
N LEU A 53 16.27 6.60 10.34
CA LEU A 53 15.81 7.88 9.82
C LEU A 53 16.98 8.78 9.39
N ILE A 54 17.99 8.91 10.25
CA ILE A 54 19.18 9.70 9.96
C ILE A 54 19.90 9.15 8.72
N SER A 55 20.03 7.82 8.63
CA SER A 55 20.67 7.17 7.48
C SER A 55 19.89 7.37 6.18
N SER A 56 18.55 7.32 6.21
CA SER A 56 17.74 7.54 5.02
C SER A 56 17.81 8.99 4.53
N VAL A 57 17.80 9.95 5.44
CA VAL A 57 17.93 11.38 5.09
C VAL A 57 19.34 11.68 4.58
N ALA A 58 20.39 11.13 5.21
CA ALA A 58 21.77 11.33 4.77
C ALA A 58 22.05 10.79 3.36
N ALA A 59 21.36 9.74 2.95
CA ALA A 59 21.47 9.17 1.61
C ALA A 59 21.00 10.14 0.51
N LEU A 60 20.05 11.03 0.77
CA LEU A 60 19.52 11.99 -0.21
C LEU A 60 20.40 13.22 -0.44
N GLY A 61 21.51 13.32 0.27
CA GLY A 61 22.36 14.50 0.23
C GLY A 61 22.66 14.97 1.65
N SER A 62 23.95 15.01 1.94
CA SER A 62 24.44 15.47 3.21
C SER A 62 24.49 16.99 3.23
N THR A 63 23.70 17.63 4.09
CA THR A 63 24.07 18.99 4.54
C THR A 63 25.00 18.87 5.73
N ASP A 64 25.90 19.83 5.90
CA ASP A 64 26.91 19.82 6.97
C ASP A 64 26.29 19.54 8.37
N ASP A 65 25.06 20.01 8.60
CA ASP A 65 24.34 19.80 9.85
C ASP A 65 23.89 18.34 10.03
N ILE A 66 23.43 17.68 8.95
CA ILE A 66 23.12 16.25 8.98
C ILE A 66 24.39 15.46 9.22
N ILE A 67 25.53 15.80 8.58
CA ILE A 67 26.80 15.10 8.79
C ILE A 67 27.21 15.15 10.26
N ARG A 68 27.14 16.34 10.90
CA ARG A 68 27.45 16.48 12.33
C ARG A 68 26.52 15.65 13.19
N HIS A 69 25.20 15.73 12.96
CA HIS A 69 24.24 14.92 13.71
C HIS A 69 24.40 13.42 13.48
N CYS A 70 24.74 12.99 12.26
CA CYS A 70 25.08 11.62 11.92
C CYS A 70 26.32 11.18 12.68
N ALA A 71 27.38 11.99 12.73
CA ALA A 71 28.61 11.65 13.43
C ALA A 71 28.38 11.51 14.93
N ASP A 72 27.65 12.45 15.55
CA ASP A 72 27.34 12.41 16.98
C ASP A 72 26.41 11.25 17.34
N SER A 73 25.38 11.02 16.52
CA SER A 73 24.44 9.91 16.69
C SER A 73 25.11 8.57 16.43
N ALA A 74 25.96 8.46 15.40
CA ALA A 74 26.74 7.26 15.13
C ALA A 74 27.74 6.98 16.27
N ALA A 75 28.39 7.99 16.84
CA ALA A 75 29.26 7.79 18.01
C ALA A 75 28.50 7.19 19.20
N HIS A 76 27.27 7.67 19.46
CA HIS A 76 26.42 7.14 20.53
C HIS A 76 25.85 5.75 20.21
N SER A 77 25.42 5.53 18.96
CA SER A 77 24.79 4.29 18.52
C SER A 77 25.79 3.17 18.23
N VAL A 78 27.02 3.48 17.81
CA VAL A 78 28.09 2.48 17.69
C VAL A 78 28.43 1.91 19.06
N HIS A 79 28.39 2.71 20.13
CA HIS A 79 28.63 2.21 21.47
C HIS A 79 27.55 1.20 21.92
N SER A 80 26.27 1.51 21.69
CA SER A 80 25.16 0.62 22.03
C SER A 80 25.06 -0.59 21.09
N ALA A 81 25.22 -0.39 19.78
CA ALA A 81 25.21 -1.44 18.77
C ALA A 81 26.42 -2.38 18.91
N ALA A 82 27.60 -1.90 19.30
CA ALA A 82 28.75 -2.76 19.57
C ALA A 82 28.51 -3.68 20.77
N LEU A 83 27.82 -3.20 21.81
CA LEU A 83 27.44 -4.02 22.96
C LEU A 83 26.39 -5.08 22.56
N SER A 84 25.38 -4.70 21.78
CA SER A 84 24.34 -5.63 21.30
C SER A 84 24.88 -6.65 20.29
N ALA A 85 25.73 -6.23 19.33
CA ALA A 85 26.35 -7.12 18.35
C ALA A 85 27.31 -8.11 19.03
N ARG A 86 28.06 -7.67 20.05
CA ARG A 86 28.89 -8.56 20.87
C ARG A 86 28.06 -9.59 21.63
N SER A 87 26.90 -9.18 22.16
CA SER A 87 25.96 -10.11 22.81
C SER A 87 25.36 -11.10 21.81
N ALA A 88 24.94 -10.65 20.64
CA ALA A 88 24.37 -11.51 19.59
C ALA A 88 25.40 -12.50 19.03
N ALA A 89 26.64 -12.06 18.80
CA ALA A 89 27.74 -12.94 18.39
C ALA A 89 28.05 -13.98 19.47
N PHE A 90 28.00 -13.60 20.75
CA PHE A 90 28.19 -14.53 21.87
C PHE A 90 27.05 -15.55 21.97
N SER A 91 25.80 -15.12 21.78
CA SER A 91 24.63 -16.01 21.75
C SER A 91 24.66 -16.97 20.56
N ALA A 92 25.02 -16.50 19.36
CA ALA A 92 25.18 -17.34 18.18
C ALA A 92 26.32 -18.36 18.35
N HIS A 93 27.45 -17.94 18.92
CA HIS A 93 28.55 -18.84 19.25
C HIS A 93 28.13 -19.88 20.29
N SER A 94 27.38 -19.48 21.32
CA SER A 94 26.86 -20.38 22.34
C SER A 94 25.86 -21.39 21.77
N ALA A 95 24.93 -20.95 20.91
CA ALA A 95 23.98 -21.82 20.22
C ALA A 95 24.69 -22.82 19.30
N ARG A 96 25.70 -22.38 18.54
CA ARG A 96 26.53 -23.28 17.73
C ARG A 96 27.27 -24.31 18.58
N SER A 97 27.87 -23.88 19.69
CA SER A 97 28.58 -24.78 20.60
C SER A 97 27.64 -25.78 21.31
N ALA A 98 26.42 -25.34 21.64
CA ALA A 98 25.38 -26.21 22.18
C ALA A 98 24.91 -27.23 21.13
N ALA A 99 24.66 -26.80 19.89
CA ALA A 99 24.29 -27.69 18.79
C ALA A 99 25.40 -28.73 18.49
N LEU A 100 26.67 -28.30 18.48
CA LEU A 100 27.80 -29.21 18.31
C LEU A 100 27.94 -30.19 19.49
N SER A 101 27.72 -29.74 20.72
CA SER A 101 27.77 -30.60 21.92
C SER A 101 26.60 -31.60 21.95
N ALA A 102 25.42 -31.18 21.51
CA ALA A 102 24.25 -32.05 21.35
C ALA A 102 24.51 -33.09 20.27
N ALA A 103 25.03 -32.70 19.10
CA ALA A 103 25.41 -33.62 18.04
C ALA A 103 26.50 -34.62 18.49
N HIS A 104 27.48 -34.16 19.28
CA HIS A 104 28.53 -35.04 19.79
C HIS A 104 28.03 -35.99 20.89
N SER A 105 27.11 -35.52 21.74
CA SER A 105 26.42 -36.36 22.72
C SER A 105 25.54 -37.40 22.06
N ALA A 106 24.81 -37.03 21.00
CA ALA A 106 23.99 -37.94 20.21
C ALA A 106 24.84 -38.99 19.46
N ALA A 107 25.96 -38.57 18.86
CA ALA A 107 26.93 -39.48 18.23
C ALA A 107 27.57 -40.44 19.25
N SER A 108 27.81 -39.98 20.48
CA SER A 108 28.33 -40.83 21.55
C SER A 108 27.27 -41.77 22.09
N ALA A 109 26.05 -41.29 22.30
CA ALA A 109 24.91 -42.08 22.75
C ALA A 109 24.56 -43.17 21.73
N SER A 110 24.51 -42.85 20.44
CA SER A 110 24.30 -43.85 19.37
C SER A 110 25.40 -44.92 19.32
N ALA A 111 26.65 -44.59 19.66
CA ALA A 111 27.72 -45.57 19.82
C ALA A 111 27.54 -46.50 21.04
N PHE A 112 26.79 -46.07 22.07
CA PHE A 112 26.45 -46.88 23.25
C PHE A 112 25.06 -47.55 23.16
N SER A 113 24.16 -47.06 22.31
CA SER A 113 22.75 -47.50 22.18
C SER A 113 22.51 -48.53 21.08
N ALA A 114 23.57 -49.14 20.53
CA ALA A 114 23.46 -50.27 19.59
C ALA A 114 22.71 -51.50 20.15
N ASP A 115 22.25 -51.46 21.41
CA ASP A 115 21.46 -52.47 22.10
C ASP A 115 20.00 -52.04 22.41
N SER A 116 19.49 -50.90 21.91
CA SER A 116 18.13 -50.39 22.23
C SER A 116 17.49 -49.65 21.06
N ALA A 117 17.29 -50.33 19.93
CA ALA A 117 17.15 -49.69 18.61
C ALA A 117 15.79 -49.01 18.29
N ASP A 118 14.62 -49.49 18.73
CA ASP A 118 13.38 -49.04 18.07
C ASP A 118 12.76 -47.72 18.57
N SER A 119 13.15 -47.21 19.74
CA SER A 119 12.58 -45.98 20.32
C SER A 119 13.43 -44.72 20.10
N ALA A 120 14.73 -44.89 19.86
CA ALA A 120 15.67 -43.80 19.62
C ALA A 120 15.51 -43.22 18.19
N ASP A 121 15.27 -44.09 17.21
CA ASP A 121 15.13 -43.70 15.79
C ASP A 121 13.99 -42.70 15.54
N SER A 122 12.94 -42.73 16.37
CA SER A 122 11.79 -41.82 16.23
C SER A 122 12.07 -40.40 16.75
N ALA A 123 12.87 -40.29 17.82
CA ALA A 123 13.28 -38.99 18.37
C ALA A 123 14.32 -38.31 17.46
N ASP A 124 15.31 -39.08 16.99
CA ASP A 124 16.35 -38.59 16.08
C ASP A 124 15.77 -38.12 14.73
N SER A 125 14.70 -38.79 14.27
CA SER A 125 13.97 -38.38 13.06
C SER A 125 13.22 -37.06 13.23
N ALA A 126 12.64 -36.80 14.42
CA ALA A 126 11.95 -35.55 14.71
C ALA A 126 12.94 -34.37 14.80
N ASP A 127 14.04 -34.54 15.54
CA ASP A 127 15.08 -33.52 15.67
C ASP A 127 15.76 -33.20 14.32
N SER A 128 15.93 -34.22 13.47
CA SER A 128 16.45 -34.03 12.11
C SER A 128 15.48 -33.26 11.22
N ALA A 129 14.17 -33.51 11.35
CA ALA A 129 13.14 -32.79 10.61
C ALA A 129 13.06 -31.31 11.04
N ASP A 130 13.11 -31.04 12.34
CA ASP A 130 13.13 -29.68 12.89
C ASP A 130 14.39 -28.92 12.47
N SER A 131 15.56 -29.58 12.52
CA SER A 131 16.83 -29.01 12.04
C SER A 131 16.79 -28.70 10.55
N ALA A 132 16.24 -29.61 9.73
CA ALA A 132 16.08 -29.41 8.30
C ALA A 132 15.10 -28.27 7.98
N ALA A 133 14.00 -28.15 8.74
CA ALA A 133 13.05 -27.06 8.62
C ALA A 133 13.69 -25.71 8.97
N ALA A 134 14.47 -25.65 10.06
CA ALA A 134 15.21 -24.46 10.47
C ALA A 134 16.27 -24.03 9.42
N LEU A 135 17.04 -24.99 8.88
CA LEU A 135 18.00 -24.72 7.81
C LEU A 135 17.32 -24.25 6.52
N SER A 136 16.18 -24.85 6.17
CA SER A 136 15.38 -24.45 5.01
C SER A 136 14.85 -23.03 5.16
N ALA A 137 14.30 -22.68 6.32
CA ALA A 137 13.85 -21.33 6.63
C ALA A 137 15.00 -20.30 6.58
N ALA A 138 16.17 -20.64 7.15
CA ALA A 138 17.36 -19.80 7.09
C ALA A 138 17.86 -19.58 5.65
N SER A 139 17.86 -20.64 4.82
CA SER A 139 18.23 -20.57 3.40
C SER A 139 17.26 -19.70 2.60
N ALA A 140 15.95 -19.83 2.85
CA ALA A 140 14.92 -19.01 2.23
C ALA A 140 15.06 -17.53 2.62
N ALA A 141 15.35 -17.25 3.91
CA ALA A 141 15.61 -15.89 4.38
C ALA A 141 16.87 -15.29 3.74
N LEU A 142 17.95 -16.05 3.63
CA LEU A 142 19.19 -15.61 2.96
C LEU A 142 18.96 -15.34 1.47
N SER A 143 18.20 -16.19 0.79
CA SER A 143 17.82 -16.02 -0.61
C SER A 143 16.98 -14.77 -0.82
N ALA A 144 16.00 -14.51 0.04
CA ALA A 144 15.18 -13.31 -0.01
C ALA A 144 15.99 -12.02 0.22
N ARG A 145 16.93 -12.04 1.18
CA ARG A 145 17.87 -10.92 1.42
C ARG A 145 18.76 -10.66 0.20
N SER A 146 19.33 -11.72 -0.38
CA SER A 146 20.19 -11.63 -1.56
C SER A 146 19.43 -11.08 -2.78
N ALA A 147 18.16 -11.48 -2.95
CA ALA A 147 17.29 -10.97 -4.00
C ALA A 147 16.96 -9.48 -3.80
N ALA A 148 16.65 -9.07 -2.57
CA ALA A 148 16.40 -7.66 -2.23
C ALA A 148 17.63 -6.78 -2.49
N LEU A 149 18.81 -7.24 -2.09
CA LEU A 149 20.08 -6.53 -2.32
C LEU A 149 20.37 -6.39 -3.82
N SER A 150 20.15 -7.46 -4.59
CA SER A 150 20.36 -7.44 -6.04
C SER A 150 19.39 -6.49 -6.74
N ALA A 151 18.15 -6.40 -6.27
CA ALA A 151 17.16 -5.45 -6.75
C ALA A 151 17.56 -4.00 -6.43
N ASP A 152 18.09 -3.74 -5.23
CA ASP A 152 18.58 -2.41 -4.84
C ASP A 152 19.76 -1.97 -5.75
N CYS A 153 20.74 -2.84 -6.03
CA CYS A 153 21.84 -2.53 -6.94
C CYS A 153 21.38 -2.27 -8.39
N ALA A 154 20.39 -3.02 -8.86
CA ALA A 154 19.81 -2.81 -10.18
C ALA A 154 19.12 -1.43 -10.27
N ALA A 155 18.38 -1.03 -9.22
CA ALA A 155 17.73 0.27 -9.16
C ALA A 155 18.75 1.44 -9.16
N LEU A 156 19.91 1.25 -8.55
CA LEU A 156 20.97 2.28 -8.50
C LEU A 156 21.76 2.44 -9.80
N SER A 157 21.57 1.55 -10.79
CA SER A 157 22.38 1.53 -12.02
C SER A 157 21.77 2.31 -13.19
N SER A 158 20.58 2.93 -13.03
CA SER A 158 19.75 3.40 -14.16
C SER A 158 19.73 4.91 -14.41
N THR A 159 20.21 5.76 -13.48
CA THR A 159 20.08 7.23 -13.55
C THR A 159 21.25 7.97 -12.88
N SER A 160 21.15 9.31 -12.74
CA SER A 160 22.08 10.09 -11.93
C SER A 160 22.07 9.62 -10.46
N ALA A 161 23.16 9.83 -9.72
CA ALA A 161 23.28 9.31 -8.36
C ALA A 161 22.16 9.78 -7.42
N GLU A 162 21.79 11.05 -7.50
CA GLU A 162 20.75 11.66 -6.66
C GLU A 162 19.36 11.09 -6.98
N GLU A 163 18.98 11.05 -8.26
CA GLU A 163 17.71 10.48 -8.70
C GLU A 163 17.64 8.97 -8.40
N ALA A 164 18.76 8.26 -8.59
CA ALA A 164 18.84 6.82 -8.32
C ALA A 164 18.60 6.51 -6.84
N VAL A 165 19.19 7.31 -5.93
CA VAL A 165 18.99 7.13 -4.49
C VAL A 165 17.57 7.52 -4.08
N ALA A 166 17.05 8.65 -4.56
CA ALA A 166 15.68 9.06 -4.29
C ALA A 166 14.67 7.99 -4.75
N TRP A 167 14.88 7.46 -5.97
CA TRP A 167 14.10 6.36 -6.50
C TRP A 167 14.20 5.10 -5.63
N LEU A 168 15.40 4.68 -5.26
CA LEU A 168 15.63 3.52 -4.41
C LEU A 168 14.95 3.65 -3.04
N LEU A 169 14.95 4.84 -2.44
CA LEU A 169 14.32 5.08 -1.14
C LEU A 169 12.79 5.14 -1.22
N ALA A 170 12.24 5.52 -2.38
CA ALA A 170 10.81 5.45 -2.65
C ALA A 170 10.33 4.02 -2.97
N MET A 171 11.22 3.11 -3.37
CA MET A 171 10.84 1.73 -3.63
C MET A 171 10.49 0.97 -2.34
N PRO A 172 9.51 0.03 -2.37
CA PRO A 172 9.26 -0.92 -1.30
C PRO A 172 10.57 -1.55 -0.79
N ILE A 173 10.78 -1.64 0.52
CA ILE A 173 11.98 -2.29 1.06
C ILE A 173 12.06 -3.78 0.67
N TRP A 174 10.96 -4.41 0.29
CA TRP A 174 10.92 -5.76 -0.27
C TRP A 174 10.46 -5.75 -1.73
N PRO A 175 11.21 -6.34 -2.67
CA PRO A 175 10.90 -6.28 -4.11
C PRO A 175 9.70 -7.13 -4.55
N ARG A 176 9.07 -7.88 -3.63
CA ARG A 176 7.87 -8.68 -3.89
C ARG A 176 6.88 -8.45 -2.77
N ASP A 177 5.61 -8.66 -3.08
CA ASP A 177 4.49 -8.58 -2.15
C ASP A 177 4.62 -9.67 -1.07
N ARG A 178 5.46 -9.38 -0.08
CA ARG A 178 5.72 -10.22 1.08
C ARG A 178 4.74 -9.78 2.15
N LYS A 179 3.52 -10.32 2.08
CA LYS A 179 2.50 -10.13 3.13
C LYS A 179 3.02 -10.61 4.51
N ASP A 180 4.03 -11.47 4.49
CA ASP A 180 4.82 -11.99 5.60
C ASP A 180 6.18 -11.27 5.74
N VAL A 181 6.20 -9.93 5.77
CA VAL A 181 7.42 -9.20 6.15
C VAL A 181 7.88 -9.76 7.51
N MET A 182 9.02 -10.46 7.51
CA MET A 182 9.50 -11.28 8.63
C MET A 182 9.36 -10.54 9.97
N GLY A 183 8.37 -10.92 10.77
CA GLY A 183 8.11 -10.37 12.11
C GLY A 183 7.43 -9.00 12.19
N TRP A 184 7.02 -8.36 11.08
CA TRP A 184 6.38 -7.04 11.15
C TRP A 184 5.02 -7.04 11.86
N PRO A 185 4.08 -7.97 11.61
CA PRO A 185 2.81 -8.00 12.35
C PRO A 185 3.01 -8.08 13.87
N GLU A 186 3.99 -8.85 14.32
CA GLU A 186 4.30 -9.01 15.74
C GLU A 186 5.05 -7.80 16.32
N ALA A 187 5.97 -7.23 15.56
CA ALA A 187 6.66 -5.99 15.91
C ALA A 187 5.66 -4.83 16.03
N ARG A 188 4.75 -4.70 15.05
CA ARG A 188 3.67 -3.72 15.01
C ARG A 188 2.82 -3.80 16.26
N LYS A 189 2.32 -4.99 16.62
CA LYS A 189 1.55 -5.20 17.85
C LYS A 189 2.31 -4.72 19.09
N THR A 190 3.62 -4.98 19.14
CA THR A 190 4.47 -4.56 20.25
C THR A 190 4.62 -3.03 20.32
N LEU A 191 4.75 -2.36 19.18
CA LEU A 191 4.86 -0.90 19.09
C LEU A 191 3.52 -0.19 19.33
N GLU A 192 2.39 -0.79 18.95
CA GLU A 192 1.05 -0.28 19.24
C GLU A 192 0.77 -0.18 20.75
N ASP A 193 1.36 -1.08 21.54
CA ASP A 193 1.30 -1.04 23.01
C ASP A 193 2.18 0.07 23.62
N TRP A 194 3.03 0.75 22.83
CA TRP A 194 3.99 1.75 23.31
C TRP A 194 3.56 3.18 22.93
N PRO A 195 3.23 4.03 23.92
CA PRO A 195 2.96 5.45 23.66
C PRO A 195 4.12 6.13 22.94
N GLY A 196 3.79 7.02 22.01
CA GLY A 196 4.78 7.78 21.22
C GLY A 196 5.29 7.07 19.96
N PHE A 197 4.84 5.84 19.64
CA PHE A 197 5.31 5.09 18.47
C PHE A 197 4.41 5.14 17.23
N THR A 198 3.28 5.85 17.26
CA THR A 198 2.34 5.94 16.13
C THR A 198 2.98 6.47 14.84
N PHE A 199 3.83 7.49 14.95
CA PHE A 199 4.58 8.01 13.81
C PHE A 199 5.48 6.93 13.18
N TRP A 200 6.23 6.21 14.02
CA TRP A 200 7.17 5.18 13.57
C TRP A 200 6.49 4.00 12.88
N LEU A 201 5.32 3.59 13.38
CA LEU A 201 4.46 2.60 12.74
C LEU A 201 4.07 3.03 11.33
N THR A 202 3.60 4.27 11.20
CA THR A 202 3.13 4.84 9.93
C THR A 202 4.30 4.99 8.95
N TRP A 203 5.43 5.53 9.43
CA TRP A 203 6.64 5.71 8.64
C TRP A 203 7.20 4.37 8.12
N TYR A 204 7.23 3.34 8.97
CA TYR A 204 7.71 2.03 8.56
C TYR A 204 6.74 1.31 7.60
N ASP A 205 5.42 1.48 7.78
CA ASP A 205 4.43 1.02 6.80
C ASP A 205 4.69 1.65 5.42
N VAL A 206 5.00 2.95 5.35
CA VAL A 206 5.37 3.65 4.09
C VAL A 206 6.65 3.07 3.47
N LEU A 207 7.63 2.64 4.27
CA LEU A 207 8.83 1.95 3.76
C LEU A 207 8.50 0.58 3.17
N ILE A 208 7.57 -0.16 3.78
CA ILE A 208 7.11 -1.46 3.26
C ILE A 208 6.39 -1.28 1.93
N THR A 209 5.48 -0.31 1.84
CA THR A 209 4.64 -0.09 0.66
C THR A 209 5.35 0.65 -0.47
N GLY A 210 6.44 1.37 -0.17
CA GLY A 210 7.12 2.23 -1.14
C GLY A 210 6.28 3.43 -1.56
N THR A 211 5.48 3.96 -0.63
CA THR A 211 4.75 5.22 -0.88
C THR A 211 5.68 6.42 -0.71
N GLU A 212 5.36 7.53 -1.39
CA GLU A 212 6.15 8.76 -1.33
C GLU A 212 6.28 9.28 0.11
N GLN A 213 7.48 9.74 0.46
CA GLN A 213 7.84 10.22 1.79
C GLN A 213 7.98 11.75 1.76
N ASP A 214 7.56 12.42 2.84
CA ASP A 214 7.85 13.84 3.03
C ASP A 214 9.27 14.02 3.57
N TRP A 215 10.25 14.04 2.67
CA TRP A 215 11.68 14.09 3.01
C TRP A 215 12.07 15.32 3.82
N ASP A 216 11.43 16.46 3.58
CA ASP A 216 11.68 17.68 4.34
C ASP A 216 11.20 17.54 5.80
N LEU A 217 10.09 16.83 6.04
CA LEU A 217 9.61 16.56 7.39
C LEU A 217 10.53 15.55 8.07
N LEU A 218 10.88 14.46 7.38
CA LEU A 218 11.81 13.44 7.89
C LEU A 218 13.16 14.04 8.27
N ARG A 219 13.65 15.00 7.48
CA ARG A 219 14.86 15.76 7.78
C ARG A 219 14.72 16.60 9.04
N GLN A 220 13.62 17.32 9.22
CA GLN A 220 13.38 18.09 10.44
C GLN A 220 13.29 17.19 11.68
N ILE A 221 12.67 16.02 11.55
CA ILE A 221 12.59 15.02 12.63
C ILE A 221 14.00 14.49 12.97
N ALA A 222 14.83 14.20 11.95
CA ALA A 222 16.21 13.74 12.16
C ALA A 222 17.07 14.77 12.93
N LEU A 223 16.75 16.06 12.80
CA LEU A 223 17.43 17.18 13.45
C LEU A 223 16.85 17.55 14.83
N ILE A 224 15.86 16.82 15.35
CA ILE A 224 15.38 17.01 16.73
C ILE A 224 16.57 16.87 17.69
N ASP A 225 16.64 17.78 18.67
CA ASP A 225 17.74 17.87 19.65
C ASP A 225 18.05 16.49 20.26
N PRO A 226 19.30 15.99 20.19
CA PRO A 226 19.71 14.73 20.80
C PRO A 226 19.27 14.55 22.27
N TYR A 227 19.19 15.63 23.04
CA TYR A 227 18.73 15.60 24.43
C TYR A 227 17.28 15.12 24.57
N ILE A 228 16.41 15.46 23.60
CA ILE A 228 15.01 15.01 23.57
C ILE A 228 14.95 13.50 23.32
N TRP A 229 15.80 12.97 22.43
CA TRP A 229 15.90 11.54 22.16
C TRP A 229 16.41 10.73 23.35
N ASP A 230 17.32 11.30 24.14
CA ASP A 230 17.97 10.66 25.27
C ASP A 230 17.25 10.83 26.61
N ALA A 231 16.19 11.62 26.63
CA ALA A 231 15.37 11.81 27.80
C ALA A 231 14.76 10.49 28.30
N LYS A 232 14.46 10.43 29.60
CA LYS A 232 13.82 9.25 30.22
C LYS A 232 12.48 8.90 29.56
N ASP A 233 11.71 9.92 29.23
CA ASP A 233 10.44 9.83 28.48
C ASP A 233 10.67 10.23 27.01
N GLY A 234 11.79 9.76 26.44
CA GLY A 234 12.23 10.09 25.09
C GLY A 234 11.17 9.80 24.01
N PRO A 235 10.53 8.62 23.97
CA PRO A 235 9.51 8.33 22.96
C PRO A 235 8.36 9.34 22.94
N GLU A 236 7.82 9.68 24.11
CA GLU A 236 6.71 10.61 24.23
C GLU A 236 7.12 12.06 23.94
N GLN A 237 8.34 12.46 24.31
CA GLN A 237 8.87 13.78 23.99
C GLN A 237 9.15 13.95 22.50
N VAL A 238 9.77 12.95 21.87
CA VAL A 238 9.99 12.93 20.42
C VAL A 238 8.66 12.94 19.68
N ALA A 239 7.65 12.18 20.13
CA ALA A 239 6.32 12.20 19.52
C ALA A 239 5.67 13.59 19.57
N ARG A 240 5.74 14.28 20.71
CA ARG A 240 5.24 15.66 20.83
C ARG A 240 5.96 16.62 19.88
N GLU A 241 7.27 16.44 19.72
CA GLU A 241 8.05 17.29 18.83
C GLU A 241 7.73 17.01 17.34
N ILE A 242 7.49 15.75 16.98
CA ILE A 242 7.00 15.38 15.65
C ILE A 242 5.63 16.00 15.39
N GLU A 243 4.71 15.95 16.35
CA GLU A 243 3.38 16.58 16.24
C GLU A 243 3.50 18.10 16.05
N ARG A 244 4.40 18.76 16.77
CA ARG A 244 4.70 20.20 16.59
C ARG A 244 5.18 20.49 15.17
N LEU A 245 6.14 19.73 14.65
CA LEU A 245 6.68 19.89 13.30
C LEU A 245 5.60 19.66 12.22
N GLN A 246 4.76 18.63 12.38
CA GLN A 246 3.64 18.36 11.48
C GLN A 246 2.63 19.52 11.47
N LEU A 247 2.32 20.08 12.65
CA LEU A 247 1.41 21.22 12.77
C LEU A 247 1.99 22.48 12.10
N GLU A 248 3.25 22.81 12.35
CA GLU A 248 3.91 23.99 11.74
C GLU A 248 3.93 23.92 10.22
N ARG A 249 4.14 22.73 9.66
CA ARG A 249 4.05 22.52 8.21
C ARG A 249 2.64 22.66 7.69
N PHE A 250 1.66 22.11 8.41
CA PHE A 250 0.26 22.26 8.03
C PHE A 250 -0.17 23.74 8.06
N GLU A 251 0.24 24.51 9.07
CA GLU A 251 0.00 25.94 9.16
C GLU A 251 0.69 26.72 8.03
N SER A 252 1.94 26.39 7.72
CA SER A 252 2.68 26.99 6.60
C SER A 252 2.01 26.69 5.26
N ALA A 253 1.58 25.45 5.04
CA ALA A 253 0.84 25.06 3.84
C ALA A 253 -0.49 25.79 3.70
N ILE A 254 -1.20 26.06 4.82
CA ILE A 254 -2.42 26.88 4.79
C ILE A 254 -2.11 28.34 4.45
N ALA A 255 -1.02 28.90 4.98
CA ALA A 255 -0.64 30.29 4.73
C ALA A 255 -0.34 30.56 3.24
N ASP A 256 0.19 29.55 2.53
CA ASP A 256 0.50 29.64 1.10
C ASP A 256 -0.71 29.44 0.19
N ILE A 257 -1.84 28.94 0.72
CA ILE A 257 -3.10 28.87 -0.03
C ILE A 257 -3.64 30.30 -0.19
N PRO A 258 -3.83 30.81 -1.43
CA PRO A 258 -4.38 32.14 -1.65
C PRO A 258 -5.65 32.35 -0.83
N GLU A 259 -5.77 33.48 -0.12
CA GLU A 259 -6.83 33.79 0.85
C GLU A 259 -8.26 33.49 0.33
N VAL A 260 -8.46 33.61 -0.99
CA VAL A 260 -9.70 33.30 -1.71
C VAL A 260 -10.09 31.81 -1.67
N VAL A 261 -9.11 30.90 -1.64
CA VAL A 261 -9.30 29.44 -1.57
C VAL A 261 -9.41 28.99 -0.12
N ALA A 262 -8.59 29.54 0.78
CA ALA A 262 -8.63 29.23 2.21
C ALA A 262 -9.99 29.58 2.83
N ALA A 263 -10.51 30.80 2.63
CA ALA A 263 -11.82 31.20 3.16
C ALA A 263 -12.99 30.31 2.64
N LYS A 264 -12.88 29.80 1.42
CA LYS A 264 -13.88 28.92 0.79
C LYS A 264 -13.76 27.48 1.28
N ALA A 265 -12.54 27.00 1.55
CA ALA A 265 -12.27 25.66 2.06
C ALA A 265 -12.61 25.53 3.56
N THR A 266 -12.17 26.47 4.42
CA THR A 266 -12.39 26.39 5.87
C THR A 266 -13.87 26.56 6.24
N SER A 267 -14.62 27.36 5.47
CA SER A 267 -16.08 27.48 5.59
C SER A 267 -16.83 26.25 5.09
N ALA A 268 -16.29 25.49 4.12
CA ALA A 268 -16.93 24.31 3.54
C ALA A 268 -16.58 23.01 4.29
N LEU A 269 -15.43 22.97 4.96
CA LEU A 269 -14.88 21.76 5.60
C LEU A 269 -15.27 21.60 7.08
N ARG A 270 -15.77 22.63 7.78
CA ARG A 270 -16.32 22.46 9.13
C ARG A 270 -17.74 21.88 9.05
N PRO A 271 -17.95 20.58 9.37
CA PRO A 271 -19.25 19.96 9.22
C PRO A 271 -20.16 20.43 10.34
N LYS A 272 -21.24 21.16 10.03
CA LYS A 272 -22.47 20.94 10.78
C LYS A 272 -22.93 19.55 10.39
N VAL A 273 -22.76 18.58 11.29
CA VAL A 273 -23.30 17.23 11.13
C VAL A 273 -24.81 17.37 11.21
N GLN A 274 -25.46 17.50 10.06
CA GLN A 274 -26.91 17.53 9.98
C GLN A 274 -27.37 16.08 10.05
N GLN A 275 -27.66 15.63 11.26
CA GLN A 275 -28.39 14.38 11.45
C GLN A 275 -29.79 14.59 10.89
N VAL A 276 -30.18 13.73 9.94
CA VAL A 276 -31.54 13.70 9.42
C VAL A 276 -32.22 12.42 9.89
N THR A 277 -33.49 12.53 10.25
CA THR A 277 -34.38 11.39 10.37
C THR A 277 -34.43 10.68 9.02
N LYS A 278 -34.41 9.34 9.04
CA LYS A 278 -34.46 8.53 7.81
C LYS A 278 -35.64 8.97 6.93
N THR A 279 -35.32 9.58 5.80
CA THR A 279 -36.32 9.89 4.76
C THR A 279 -36.64 8.62 4.00
N GLY A 280 -37.82 8.57 3.35
CA GLY A 280 -38.23 7.38 2.57
C GLY A 280 -37.22 7.00 1.48
N VAL A 281 -36.50 7.98 0.92
CA VAL A 281 -35.46 7.74 -0.08
C VAL A 281 -34.25 7.04 0.50
N LEU A 282 -33.80 7.46 1.70
CA LEU A 282 -32.68 6.79 2.38
C LEU A 282 -33.03 5.35 2.73
N VAL A 283 -34.27 5.10 3.19
CA VAL A 283 -34.76 3.75 3.49
C VAL A 283 -34.79 2.89 2.23
N ASN A 284 -35.34 3.40 1.12
CA ASN A 284 -35.41 2.66 -0.15
C ASN A 284 -34.02 2.33 -0.71
N ALA A 285 -33.06 3.27 -0.61
CA ALA A 285 -31.68 3.05 -1.02
C ALA A 285 -31.02 1.94 -0.18
N ILE A 286 -31.15 2.00 1.14
CA ILE A 286 -30.63 0.99 2.07
C ILE A 286 -31.26 -0.38 1.79
N GLU A 287 -32.59 -0.48 1.70
CA GLU A 287 -33.28 -1.75 1.44
C GLU A 287 -32.88 -2.37 0.10
N THR A 288 -32.62 -1.54 -0.91
CA THR A 288 -32.15 -2.02 -2.22
C THR A 288 -30.74 -2.58 -2.15
N VAL A 289 -29.85 -1.93 -1.39
CA VAL A 289 -28.49 -2.40 -1.12
C VAL A 289 -28.52 -3.68 -0.28
N GLU A 290 -29.35 -3.76 0.76
CA GLU A 290 -29.52 -4.98 1.58
C GLU A 290 -30.01 -6.16 0.74
N ARG A 291 -31.02 -5.94 -0.10
CA ARG A 291 -31.59 -7.00 -0.95
C ARG A 291 -30.58 -7.52 -1.98
N THR A 292 -29.76 -6.65 -2.54
CA THR A 292 -28.71 -7.03 -3.49
C THR A 292 -27.51 -7.67 -2.80
N ALA A 293 -27.13 -7.19 -1.62
CA ALA A 293 -26.12 -7.82 -0.78
C ALA A 293 -26.51 -9.24 -0.35
N ALA A 294 -27.78 -9.46 0.01
CA ALA A 294 -28.29 -10.79 0.36
C ALA A 294 -28.25 -11.75 -0.83
N ARG A 295 -28.53 -11.28 -2.05
CA ARG A 295 -28.39 -12.07 -3.28
C ARG A 295 -26.94 -12.39 -3.60
N LEU A 296 -26.05 -11.42 -3.40
CA LEU A 296 -24.61 -11.61 -3.57
C LEU A 296 -24.11 -12.67 -2.59
N ALA A 297 -24.45 -12.56 -1.31
CA ALA A 297 -24.12 -13.54 -0.28
C ALA A 297 -24.65 -14.95 -0.61
N ALA A 298 -25.90 -15.06 -1.06
CA ALA A 298 -26.48 -16.36 -1.47
C ALA A 298 -25.73 -16.99 -2.66
N THR A 299 -25.14 -16.16 -3.53
CA THR A 299 -24.35 -16.61 -4.68
C THR A 299 -22.95 -17.08 -4.24
N THR A 300 -22.35 -16.43 -3.23
CA THR A 300 -21.00 -16.72 -2.74
C THR A 300 -20.93 -17.88 -1.75
N CYS A 301 -21.96 -18.08 -0.90
CA CYS A 301 -21.96 -19.07 0.17
C CYS A 301 -21.85 -20.54 -0.28
N ASN A 302 -22.06 -20.85 -1.56
CA ASN A 302 -22.04 -22.23 -2.05
C ASN A 302 -20.68 -22.69 -2.58
N SER A 303 -19.67 -21.82 -2.63
CA SER A 303 -18.46 -22.11 -3.42
C SER A 303 -17.16 -22.11 -2.62
N ILE A 304 -16.78 -21.09 -1.84
CA ILE A 304 -15.44 -20.98 -1.22
C ILE A 304 -15.50 -20.05 0.01
N ASN A 305 -14.68 -20.28 1.04
CA ASN A 305 -14.56 -19.41 2.22
C ASN A 305 -13.85 -18.05 1.96
N ASP A 306 -13.45 -17.75 0.72
CA ASP A 306 -12.53 -16.65 0.37
C ASP A 306 -13.22 -15.29 0.11
N PHE A 307 -14.48 -15.10 0.49
CA PHE A 307 -15.25 -13.88 0.18
C PHE A 307 -15.24 -12.82 1.29
N GLU A 308 -14.13 -12.70 2.02
CA GLU A 308 -14.00 -11.75 3.13
C GLU A 308 -14.19 -10.30 2.67
N ASP A 309 -13.68 -9.93 1.49
CA ASP A 309 -13.84 -8.58 0.91
C ASP A 309 -15.29 -8.22 0.56
N ILE A 310 -16.09 -9.20 0.11
CA ILE A 310 -17.51 -8.99 -0.19
C ILE A 310 -18.31 -8.84 1.10
N ASP A 311 -18.02 -9.67 2.10
CA ASP A 311 -18.66 -9.55 3.41
C ASP A 311 -18.29 -8.22 4.09
N GLU A 312 -17.04 -7.75 3.92
CA GLU A 312 -16.58 -6.46 4.39
C GLU A 312 -17.22 -5.29 3.63
N ALA A 313 -17.39 -5.41 2.31
CA ALA A 313 -18.13 -4.41 1.52
C ALA A 313 -19.59 -4.30 2.00
N ARG A 314 -20.23 -5.43 2.29
CA ARG A 314 -21.58 -5.48 2.86
C ARG A 314 -21.61 -4.85 4.25
N LYS A 315 -20.72 -5.27 5.16
CA LYS A 315 -20.63 -4.73 6.52
C LYS A 315 -20.36 -3.24 6.48
N THR A 316 -19.47 -2.77 5.63
CA THR A 316 -19.18 -1.35 5.44
C THR A 316 -20.45 -0.59 5.04
N ALA A 317 -21.19 -1.08 4.03
CA ALA A 317 -22.43 -0.45 3.56
C ALA A 317 -23.56 -0.46 4.60
N LEU A 318 -23.63 -1.48 5.48
CA LEU A 318 -24.75 -1.70 6.41
C LEU A 318 -24.45 -1.37 7.88
N SER A 319 -23.18 -1.18 8.26
CA SER A 319 -22.75 -1.06 9.67
C SER A 319 -23.46 0.02 10.48
N ARG A 320 -24.13 0.97 9.81
CA ARG A 320 -24.66 2.20 10.41
C ARG A 320 -26.06 2.56 9.95
N THR A 321 -26.68 1.69 9.14
CA THR A 321 -28.06 1.87 8.70
C THR A 321 -29.05 1.65 9.84
N ASP A 322 -28.68 1.00 10.94
CA ASP A 322 -29.58 0.71 12.08
C ASP A 322 -29.89 1.92 12.98
N SER A 323 -29.13 3.01 12.87
CA SER A 323 -29.36 4.20 13.71
C SER A 323 -30.63 4.97 13.32
N ALA A 324 -31.36 5.52 14.30
CA ALA A 324 -32.57 6.32 14.05
C ALA A 324 -32.28 7.67 13.35
N THR A 325 -31.06 8.16 13.49
CA THR A 325 -30.55 9.37 12.83
C THR A 325 -29.34 9.00 11.99
N VAL A 326 -29.36 9.37 10.71
CA VAL A 326 -28.26 9.02 9.80
C VAL A 326 -27.64 10.25 9.18
N CYS A 327 -26.35 10.17 8.86
CA CYS A 327 -25.61 11.19 8.14
C CYS A 327 -25.54 10.77 6.65
N PRO A 328 -26.28 11.43 5.73
CA PRO A 328 -26.33 11.04 4.32
C PRO A 328 -24.96 11.03 3.65
N LEU A 329 -24.09 12.00 3.99
CA LEU A 329 -22.72 12.08 3.51
C LEU A 329 -21.89 10.85 3.93
N ARG A 330 -22.17 10.30 5.11
CA ARG A 330 -21.47 9.12 5.62
C ARG A 330 -21.92 7.86 4.88
N ILE A 331 -23.23 7.65 4.72
CA ILE A 331 -23.74 6.52 3.90
C ILE A 331 -23.18 6.60 2.48
N TYR A 332 -23.17 7.79 1.88
CA TYR A 332 -22.59 7.99 0.55
C TYR A 332 -21.12 7.52 0.48
N SER A 333 -20.32 7.89 1.49
CA SER A 333 -18.91 7.51 1.56
C SER A 333 -18.73 6.00 1.80
N ASP A 334 -19.59 5.40 2.62
CA ASP A 334 -19.57 3.97 2.89
C ASP A 334 -19.99 3.17 1.62
N PHE A 335 -20.91 3.70 0.80
CA PHE A 335 -21.24 3.13 -0.52
C PHE A 335 -20.09 3.24 -1.53
N GLU A 336 -19.38 4.37 -1.60
CA GLU A 336 -18.17 4.49 -2.44
C GLU A 336 -17.07 3.49 -2.03
N ALA A 337 -16.86 3.31 -0.73
CA ALA A 337 -15.91 2.34 -0.21
C ALA A 337 -16.31 0.90 -0.57
N ALA A 338 -17.59 0.56 -0.47
CA ALA A 338 -18.11 -0.75 -0.87
C ALA A 338 -17.93 -1.01 -2.37
N VAL A 339 -18.17 -0.02 -3.24
CA VAL A 339 -17.88 -0.16 -4.69
C VAL A 339 -16.40 -0.46 -4.94
N SER A 340 -15.50 0.25 -4.24
CA SER A 340 -14.05 0.06 -4.39
C SER A 340 -13.58 -1.32 -3.91
N LEU A 341 -14.22 -1.88 -2.87
CA LEU A 341 -14.00 -3.26 -2.43
C LEU A 341 -14.47 -4.27 -3.47
N CYS A 342 -15.63 -4.03 -4.10
CA CYS A 342 -16.11 -4.89 -5.19
C CYS A 342 -15.18 -4.89 -6.40
N ASP A 343 -14.61 -3.75 -6.76
CA ASP A 343 -13.66 -3.65 -7.88
C ASP A 343 -12.39 -4.49 -7.62
N ARG A 344 -11.79 -4.33 -6.43
CA ARG A 344 -10.64 -5.16 -6.02
C ARG A 344 -10.97 -6.64 -6.00
N PHE A 345 -12.13 -6.99 -5.47
CA PHE A 345 -12.60 -8.37 -5.44
C PHE A 345 -12.66 -8.98 -6.84
N VAL A 346 -13.22 -8.25 -7.82
CA VAL A 346 -13.32 -8.70 -9.22
C VAL A 346 -11.95 -8.86 -9.85
N GLU A 347 -11.02 -7.93 -9.61
CA GLU A 347 -9.65 -8.00 -10.11
C GLU A 347 -8.96 -9.28 -9.60
N ASP A 348 -9.03 -9.56 -8.29
CA ASP A 348 -8.35 -10.69 -7.66
C ASP A 348 -8.93 -12.06 -8.07
N HIS A 349 -10.23 -12.14 -8.33
CA HIS A 349 -10.95 -13.41 -8.51
C HIS A 349 -11.31 -13.74 -9.96
N SER A 350 -11.18 -12.78 -10.88
CA SER A 350 -11.44 -12.99 -12.32
C SER A 350 -10.59 -14.12 -12.95
N ILE A 351 -9.51 -14.56 -12.29
CA ILE A 351 -8.56 -15.56 -12.78
C ILE A 351 -8.85 -16.97 -12.25
N ARG A 352 -9.59 -17.14 -11.14
CA ARG A 352 -9.56 -18.38 -10.34
C ARG A 352 -10.80 -19.27 -10.42
N LEU A 353 -11.90 -18.80 -10.99
CA LEU A 353 -13.18 -19.51 -10.97
C LEU A 353 -13.46 -20.24 -12.28
N ALA A 354 -14.22 -21.35 -12.21
CA ALA A 354 -14.79 -21.98 -13.39
C ALA A 354 -15.65 -20.99 -14.18
N GLU A 355 -15.62 -21.05 -15.50
CA GLU A 355 -16.17 -20.00 -16.38
C GLU A 355 -17.65 -19.67 -16.09
N GLU A 356 -18.49 -20.66 -15.76
CA GLU A 356 -19.89 -20.42 -15.44
C GLU A 356 -20.12 -19.76 -14.08
N ASP A 357 -19.37 -20.17 -13.05
CA ASP A 357 -19.50 -19.62 -11.71
C ASP A 357 -18.91 -18.21 -11.64
N ALA A 358 -17.80 -17.96 -12.36
CA ALA A 358 -17.25 -16.64 -12.57
C ALA A 358 -18.30 -15.69 -13.17
N LYS A 359 -19.02 -16.11 -14.23
CA LYS A 359 -20.06 -15.29 -14.87
C LYS A 359 -21.23 -14.97 -13.93
N LYS A 360 -21.67 -15.94 -13.11
CA LYS A 360 -22.75 -15.73 -12.14
C LYS A 360 -22.32 -14.75 -11.04
N LEU A 361 -21.12 -14.92 -10.52
CA LEU A 361 -20.55 -14.05 -9.49
C LEU A 361 -20.35 -12.63 -10.01
N LEU A 362 -19.74 -12.45 -11.19
CA LEU A 362 -19.54 -11.13 -11.79
C LEU A 362 -20.86 -10.39 -12.00
N ARG A 363 -21.91 -11.08 -12.45
CA ARG A 363 -23.26 -10.48 -12.56
C ARG A 363 -23.81 -10.05 -11.21
N ALA A 364 -23.62 -10.87 -10.16
CA ALA A 364 -24.09 -10.52 -8.82
C ALA A 364 -23.33 -9.30 -8.24
N VAL A 365 -22.01 -9.22 -8.49
CA VAL A 365 -21.20 -8.06 -8.09
C VAL A 365 -21.62 -6.81 -8.87
N ASP A 366 -21.86 -6.91 -10.18
CA ASP A 366 -22.34 -5.79 -11.01
C ASP A 366 -23.71 -5.29 -10.55
N ASP A 367 -24.63 -6.20 -10.21
CA ASP A 367 -25.94 -5.86 -9.67
C ASP A 367 -25.83 -5.11 -8.33
N PHE A 368 -24.91 -5.53 -7.46
CA PHE A 368 -24.64 -4.88 -6.19
C PHE A 368 -24.02 -3.48 -6.37
N LYS A 369 -23.03 -3.35 -7.26
CA LYS A 369 -22.45 -2.04 -7.63
C LYS A 369 -23.52 -1.10 -8.20
N ALA A 370 -24.42 -1.61 -9.04
CA ALA A 370 -25.52 -0.83 -9.61
C ALA A 370 -26.54 -0.38 -8.55
N ALA A 371 -26.73 -1.16 -7.48
CA ALA A 371 -27.56 -0.77 -6.34
C ALA A 371 -26.90 0.33 -5.50
N LEU A 372 -25.60 0.19 -5.20
CA LEU A 372 -24.82 1.21 -4.50
C LEU A 372 -24.80 2.54 -5.27
N ALA A 373 -24.59 2.48 -6.60
CA ALA A 373 -24.60 3.64 -7.48
C ALA A 373 -25.95 4.37 -7.47
N ARG A 374 -27.06 3.63 -7.58
CA ARG A 374 -28.41 4.22 -7.46
C ARG A 374 -28.65 4.85 -6.09
N GLY A 375 -28.28 4.15 -5.01
CA GLY A 375 -28.40 4.71 -3.66
C GLY A 375 -27.61 6.00 -3.48
N MET A 376 -26.41 6.08 -4.07
CA MET A 376 -25.61 7.31 -4.11
C MET A 376 -26.28 8.45 -4.90
N GLU A 377 -26.87 8.15 -6.06
CA GLU A 377 -27.63 9.12 -6.87
C GLU A 377 -28.85 9.65 -6.13
N ASP A 378 -29.63 8.75 -5.52
CA ASP A 378 -30.81 9.07 -4.71
C ASP A 378 -30.45 9.97 -3.51
N ILE A 379 -29.38 9.61 -2.79
CA ILE A 379 -28.83 10.44 -1.70
C ILE A 379 -28.40 11.82 -2.23
N SER A 380 -27.75 11.88 -3.39
CA SER A 380 -27.27 13.15 -3.94
C SER A 380 -28.40 14.05 -4.45
N ALA A 381 -29.51 13.47 -4.89
CA ALA A 381 -30.69 14.19 -5.34
C ALA A 381 -31.45 14.83 -4.16
N ASP A 382 -31.61 14.08 -3.07
CA ASP A 382 -32.32 14.54 -1.88
C ASP A 382 -31.48 15.44 -0.97
N PHE A 383 -30.16 15.26 -0.98
CA PHE A 383 -29.19 15.96 -0.13
C PHE A 383 -28.16 16.69 -1.00
N PRO A 384 -28.50 17.83 -1.63
CA PRO A 384 -27.61 18.56 -2.55
C PRO A 384 -26.29 18.99 -1.91
N GLU A 385 -26.26 19.15 -0.58
CA GLU A 385 -25.04 19.38 0.20
C GLU A 385 -24.06 18.21 0.18
N VAL A 386 -24.54 16.96 0.05
CA VAL A 386 -23.69 15.77 -0.13
C VAL A 386 -22.99 15.86 -1.48
N LYS A 387 -23.74 16.16 -2.55
CA LYS A 387 -23.19 16.36 -3.90
C LYS A 387 -22.14 17.48 -3.90
N LYS A 388 -22.47 18.64 -3.34
CA LYS A 388 -21.56 19.79 -3.25
C LYS A 388 -20.26 19.42 -2.53
N ARG A 389 -20.34 18.70 -1.41
CA ARG A 389 -19.16 18.28 -0.64
C ARG A 389 -18.34 17.23 -1.37
N ARG A 390 -18.98 16.27 -2.04
CA ARG A 390 -18.31 15.30 -2.91
C ARG A 390 -17.53 16.01 -4.00
N ASP A 391 -18.15 16.97 -4.67
CA ASP A 391 -17.51 17.72 -5.76
C ASP A 391 -16.31 18.55 -5.24
N ILE A 392 -16.41 19.14 -4.04
CA ILE A 392 -15.29 19.80 -3.36
C ILE A 392 -14.17 18.81 -3.04
N ARG A 393 -14.48 17.65 -2.44
CA ARG A 393 -13.51 16.61 -2.10
C ARG A 393 -12.81 16.07 -3.36
N ASN A 394 -13.55 15.87 -4.44
CA ASN A 394 -12.99 15.44 -5.72
C ASN A 394 -12.12 16.53 -6.32
N GLY A 395 -12.53 17.80 -6.25
CA GLY A 395 -11.70 18.93 -6.65
C GLY A 395 -10.39 19.00 -5.85
N PHE A 396 -10.44 18.74 -4.54
CA PHE A 396 -9.25 18.69 -3.69
C PHE A 396 -8.32 17.53 -4.05
N ARG A 397 -8.87 16.32 -4.21
CA ARG A 397 -8.11 15.15 -4.70
C ARG A 397 -7.46 15.42 -6.06
N LEU A 398 -8.15 16.12 -6.95
CA LEU A 398 -7.62 16.53 -8.25
C LEU A 398 -6.50 17.57 -8.12
N SER A 399 -6.60 18.51 -7.17
CA SER A 399 -5.53 19.48 -6.91
C SER A 399 -4.32 18.89 -6.19
N GLU A 400 -4.50 17.79 -5.46
CA GLU A 400 -3.41 17.03 -4.82
C GLU A 400 -2.70 16.07 -5.78
N LEU A 401 -3.22 15.87 -7.00
CA LEU A 401 -2.47 15.11 -8.01
C LEU A 401 -1.18 15.86 -8.35
N THR A 402 -0.06 15.20 -8.12
CA THR A 402 1.26 15.73 -8.50
C THR A 402 1.30 16.04 -9.99
N SER A 403 2.14 16.99 -10.40
CA SER A 403 2.32 17.31 -11.82
C SER A 403 2.71 16.06 -12.63
N SER A 404 3.38 15.10 -12.01
CA SER A 404 3.70 13.79 -12.58
C SER A 404 2.45 12.92 -12.78
N ALA A 405 1.55 12.82 -11.79
CA ALA A 405 0.29 12.09 -11.92
C ALA A 405 -0.62 12.70 -13.01
N VAL A 406 -0.66 14.03 -13.11
CA VAL A 406 -1.39 14.74 -14.18
C VAL A 406 -0.77 14.46 -15.54
N ALA A 407 0.57 14.47 -15.66
CA ALA A 407 1.27 14.15 -16.90
C ALA A 407 1.06 12.69 -17.33
N ALA A 408 1.14 11.74 -16.40
CA ALA A 408 0.87 10.32 -16.64
C ALA A 408 -0.57 10.09 -17.10
N PHE A 409 -1.53 10.77 -16.47
CA PHE A 409 -2.93 10.75 -16.91
C PHE A 409 -3.09 11.31 -18.33
N ALA A 410 -2.49 12.46 -18.63
CA ALA A 410 -2.54 13.06 -19.95
C ALA A 410 -1.91 12.17 -21.03
N GLN A 411 -0.78 11.51 -20.72
CA GLN A 411 -0.11 10.57 -21.61
C GLN A 411 -0.95 9.31 -21.85
N ASN A 412 -1.51 8.72 -20.80
CA ASN A 412 -2.42 7.59 -20.90
C ASN A 412 -3.67 7.96 -21.71
N TRP A 413 -4.22 9.16 -21.50
CA TRP A 413 -5.35 9.65 -22.26
C TRP A 413 -5.03 9.86 -23.73
N ALA A 414 -3.84 10.40 -24.06
CA ALA A 414 -3.38 10.54 -25.44
C ALA A 414 -3.23 9.18 -26.12
N ALA A 415 -2.69 8.17 -25.42
CA ALA A 415 -2.57 6.80 -25.92
C ALA A 415 -3.94 6.16 -26.16
N ILE A 416 -4.89 6.32 -25.23
CA ILE A 416 -6.27 5.86 -25.37
C ILE A 416 -6.96 6.54 -26.56
N ARG A 417 -6.80 7.86 -26.72
CA ARG A 417 -7.36 8.63 -27.84
C ARG A 417 -6.78 8.21 -29.18
N SER A 418 -5.47 7.95 -29.25
CA SER A 418 -4.80 7.46 -30.45
C SER A 418 -5.31 6.07 -30.84
N LYS A 419 -5.41 5.17 -29.86
CA LYS A 419 -5.96 3.82 -30.06
C LYS A 419 -7.42 3.88 -30.52
N PHE A 420 -8.22 4.77 -29.93
CA PHE A 420 -9.60 5.02 -30.34
C PHE A 420 -9.70 5.52 -31.79
N ALA A 421 -8.86 6.49 -32.17
CA ALA A 421 -8.83 7.02 -33.53
C ALA A 421 -8.44 5.93 -34.55
N GLN A 422 -7.49 5.06 -34.20
CA GLN A 422 -7.08 3.94 -35.03
C GLN A 422 -8.19 2.90 -35.18
N GLU A 423 -8.79 2.44 -34.08
CA GLU A 423 -9.86 1.43 -34.11
C GLU A 423 -11.12 1.94 -34.83
N ALA A 424 -11.46 3.22 -34.66
CA ALA A 424 -12.56 3.85 -35.37
C ALA A 424 -12.28 3.99 -36.88
N ALA A 425 -11.04 4.28 -37.27
CA ALA A 425 -10.62 4.29 -38.67
C ALA A 425 -10.67 2.89 -39.29
N GLU A 426 -10.14 1.87 -38.60
CA GLU A 426 -10.16 0.48 -39.07
C GLU A 426 -11.58 -0.10 -39.20
N GLU A 427 -12.48 0.22 -38.26
CA GLU A 427 -13.88 -0.21 -38.35
C GLU A 427 -14.65 0.60 -39.42
N GLY A 428 -14.30 1.88 -39.61
CA GLY A 428 -14.79 2.71 -40.71
C GLY A 428 -14.38 2.16 -42.08
N ASP A 429 -13.12 1.76 -42.25
CA ASP A 429 -12.61 1.15 -43.47
C ASP A 429 -13.24 -0.23 -43.72
N ARG A 430 -13.47 -1.04 -42.67
CA ARG A 430 -14.24 -2.30 -42.78
C ARG A 430 -15.69 -2.06 -43.20
N ALA A 431 -16.35 -1.06 -42.64
CA ALA A 431 -17.71 -0.69 -43.02
C ALA A 431 -17.75 -0.17 -44.46
N LEU A 432 -16.77 0.64 -44.87
CA LEU A 432 -16.65 1.16 -46.23
C LEU A 432 -16.38 0.04 -47.24
N ALA A 433 -15.50 -0.91 -46.92
CA ALA A 433 -15.24 -2.11 -47.72
C ALA A 433 -16.51 -2.95 -47.87
N HIS A 434 -17.29 -3.16 -46.80
CA HIS A 434 -18.59 -3.84 -46.87
C HIS A 434 -19.62 -3.11 -47.75
N ILE A 435 -19.62 -1.77 -47.74
CA ILE A 435 -20.48 -0.95 -48.59
C ILE A 435 -20.03 -1.02 -50.06
N GLN A 436 -18.72 -1.04 -50.31
CA GLN A 436 -18.14 -1.10 -51.65
C GLN A 436 -18.29 -2.49 -52.30
N ASP A 437 -18.21 -3.56 -51.52
CA ASP A 437 -18.38 -4.94 -51.99
C ASP A 437 -19.86 -5.30 -52.22
N GLY A 438 -20.78 -4.53 -51.63
CA GLY A 438 -22.23 -4.70 -51.77
C GLY A 438 -22.89 -3.65 -52.65
N SER A 439 -22.82 -3.80 -53.99
CA SER A 439 -23.49 -2.90 -54.95
C SER A 439 -25.04 -2.88 -54.88
N LYS A 440 -25.66 -3.47 -53.84
CA LYS A 440 -27.11 -3.50 -53.59
C LYS A 440 -27.50 -3.30 -52.12
N ALA A 441 -26.63 -2.73 -51.28
CA ALA A 441 -27.03 -2.45 -49.90
C ALA A 441 -28.09 -1.33 -49.86
N THR A 442 -29.29 -1.66 -49.37
CA THR A 442 -30.41 -0.71 -49.24
C THR A 442 -30.12 0.35 -48.17
N GLU A 443 -30.74 1.53 -48.26
CA GLU A 443 -30.60 2.64 -47.30
C GLU A 443 -30.74 2.21 -45.83
N VAL A 444 -31.57 1.18 -45.60
CA VAL A 444 -31.83 0.58 -44.28
C VAL A 444 -30.61 -0.17 -43.75
N GLN A 445 -29.87 -0.89 -44.60
CA GLN A 445 -28.65 -1.60 -44.21
C GLN A 445 -27.51 -0.63 -43.88
N LYS A 446 -27.44 0.51 -44.56
CA LYS A 446 -26.49 1.59 -44.24
C LYS A 446 -26.78 2.21 -42.86
N ARG A 447 -28.05 2.45 -42.54
CA ARG A 447 -28.46 2.96 -41.21
C ARG A 447 -28.22 1.94 -40.09
N GLN A 448 -28.47 0.65 -40.33
CA GLN A 448 -28.14 -0.40 -39.36
C GLN A 448 -26.63 -0.52 -39.14
N GLY A 449 -25.80 -0.39 -40.18
CA GLY A 449 -24.34 -0.36 -40.03
C GLY A 449 -23.85 0.79 -39.15
N ILE A 450 -24.39 1.99 -39.35
CA ILE A 450 -24.08 3.17 -38.52
C ILE A 450 -24.55 2.98 -37.07
N GLN A 451 -25.72 2.37 -36.86
CA GLN A 451 -26.22 2.09 -35.51
C GLN A 451 -25.38 1.05 -34.78
N VAL A 452 -24.99 -0.05 -35.44
CA VAL A 452 -24.11 -1.07 -34.88
C VAL A 452 -22.72 -0.50 -34.55
N LEU A 453 -22.20 0.39 -35.40
CA LEU A 453 -20.96 1.12 -35.14
C LEU A 453 -21.08 1.99 -33.86
N ALA A 454 -22.18 2.74 -33.72
CA ALA A 454 -22.44 3.56 -32.55
C ALA A 454 -22.58 2.73 -31.25
N GLU A 455 -23.31 1.61 -31.30
CA GLU A 455 -23.47 0.69 -30.16
C GLU A 455 -22.15 0.02 -29.77
N ARG A 456 -21.29 -0.31 -30.74
CA ARG A 456 -19.95 -0.88 -30.49
C ARG A 456 -18.97 0.13 -29.90
N LEU A 457 -18.97 1.36 -30.41
CA LEU A 457 -18.17 2.47 -29.84
C LEU A 457 -18.61 2.77 -28.40
N PHE A 458 -19.92 2.70 -28.12
CA PHE A 458 -20.47 2.86 -26.77
C PHE A 458 -20.07 1.70 -25.83
N ALA A 459 -20.17 0.45 -26.28
CA ALA A 459 -19.76 -0.73 -25.52
C ALA A 459 -18.23 -0.81 -25.28
N PHE A 460 -17.43 -0.22 -26.18
CA PHE A 460 -15.99 -0.12 -26.02
C PHE A 460 -15.59 0.98 -25.03
N GLY A 461 -16.27 2.13 -25.05
CA GLY A 461 -16.10 3.16 -24.01
C GLY A 461 -16.36 2.63 -22.59
N LYS A 462 -17.34 1.72 -22.44
CA LYS A 462 -17.57 0.98 -21.19
C LYS A 462 -16.43 0.03 -20.79
N ARG A 463 -15.69 -0.53 -21.74
CA ARG A 463 -14.54 -1.43 -21.49
C ARG A 463 -13.23 -0.67 -21.23
N ALA A 464 -13.02 0.47 -21.88
CA ALA A 464 -11.90 1.36 -21.57
C ALA A 464 -12.00 1.92 -20.13
N HIS A 465 -13.23 2.10 -19.64
CA HIS A 465 -13.53 2.52 -18.27
C HIS A 465 -13.09 1.50 -17.19
N SER A 466 -13.10 0.20 -17.48
CA SER A 466 -12.72 -0.83 -16.50
C SER A 466 -11.21 -1.08 -16.41
N GLY A 467 -10.40 -0.50 -17.30
CA GLY A 467 -8.96 -0.76 -17.37
C GLY A 467 -8.05 0.44 -17.06
N ALA A 468 -8.60 1.65 -16.95
CA ALA A 468 -7.82 2.86 -16.75
C ALA A 468 -8.26 3.58 -15.45
N VAL A 469 -7.47 3.38 -14.40
CA VAL A 469 -7.56 4.01 -13.08
C VAL A 469 -8.75 3.57 -12.24
N SER A 470 -8.54 2.54 -11.42
CA SER A 470 -9.38 2.17 -10.28
C SER A 470 -9.41 3.33 -9.27
N GLY A 471 -10.37 4.24 -9.43
CA GLY A 471 -10.49 5.41 -8.53
C GLY A 471 -11.37 6.55 -9.05
N PHE A 472 -11.71 6.58 -10.34
CA PHE A 472 -12.61 7.60 -10.89
C PHE A 472 -13.99 7.03 -11.22
N SER A 473 -15.03 7.57 -10.58
CA SER A 473 -16.41 7.33 -11.05
C SER A 473 -16.59 7.90 -12.46
N THR A 474 -17.42 7.26 -13.29
CA THR A 474 -17.79 7.72 -14.64
C THR A 474 -18.12 9.21 -14.68
N TYR A 475 -18.72 9.75 -13.62
CA TYR A 475 -19.11 11.14 -13.51
C TYR A 475 -17.93 12.09 -13.22
N GLY A 476 -16.93 11.66 -12.44
CA GLY A 476 -15.74 12.46 -12.12
C GLY A 476 -14.85 12.69 -13.34
N LEU A 477 -14.72 11.67 -14.21
CA LEU A 477 -13.99 11.80 -15.47
C LEU A 477 -14.70 12.74 -16.46
N TRP A 478 -16.03 12.65 -16.57
CA TRP A 478 -16.82 13.56 -17.42
C TRP A 478 -16.79 15.01 -16.92
N GLN A 479 -16.78 15.25 -15.60
CA GLN A 479 -16.57 16.59 -15.03
C GLN A 479 -15.15 17.11 -15.29
N ALA A 480 -14.11 16.27 -15.15
CA ALA A 480 -12.74 16.66 -15.46
C ALA A 480 -12.57 17.00 -16.96
N ILE A 481 -13.16 16.19 -17.84
CA ILE A 481 -13.18 16.46 -19.30
C ILE A 481 -13.94 17.76 -19.60
N TRP A 482 -15.08 18.01 -18.95
CA TRP A 482 -15.84 19.26 -19.15
C TRP A 482 -15.12 20.50 -18.60
N LEU A 483 -14.39 20.39 -17.48
CA LEU A 483 -13.60 21.49 -16.90
C LEU A 483 -12.30 21.80 -17.67
N ILE A 484 -11.76 20.82 -18.40
CA ILE A 484 -10.53 21.00 -19.19
C ILE A 484 -10.84 21.49 -20.62
N PHE A 485 -12.02 21.17 -21.16
CA PHE A 485 -12.36 21.44 -22.58
C PHE A 485 -13.63 22.29 -22.81
N GLY A 486 -14.33 22.69 -21.76
CA GLY A 486 -15.37 23.74 -21.80
C GLY A 486 -14.81 25.07 -21.35
#